data_AF-A0A1I0XM87-F1
#
_entry.id   AF-A0A1I0XM87-F1
#
_cell.length_a   1.000
_cell.length_b   1.000
_cell.length_c   1.000
_cell.angle_alpha   90.00
_cell.angle_beta   90.00
_cell.angle_gamma   90.00
#
_symmetry.space_group_name_H-M   'P 1'
#
loop_
_entity.id
_entity.type
_entity.pdbx_description
1 polymer ?
#
loop_
_entity_poly.entity_id
_entity_poly.type
_entity_poly.pdbx_seq_one_letter_code
_entity_poly.pdbx_strand_id
1 'polypeptide(L)' 'MFGKENIVIELENKITNYDDLITEITKYFEKQGTNCKVIERSSIPMVEVNGINYSAIQNSKLGAFVGIQQIVLKPCKKF' A
#
# COMPACT_ATOMS: atom_id res chain seq x y z
N MET A 1 5.14 -12.31 16.38
CA MET A 1 3.94 -12.47 15.53
C MET A 1 3.65 -11.12 14.91
N PHE A 2 4.06 -10.87 13.66
CA PHE A 2 3.65 -9.68 12.91
C PHE A 2 2.19 -9.89 12.48
N GLY A 3 1.28 -9.54 13.39
CA GLY A 3 -0.15 -9.75 13.25
C GLY A 3 -0.73 -8.83 12.19
N LYS A 4 -1.66 -9.38 11.41
CA LYS A 4 -2.95 -8.88 10.84
C LYS A 4 -3.30 -7.37 10.87
N GLU A 5 -2.35 -6.47 11.02
CA GLU A 5 -2.56 -5.03 11.11
C GLU A 5 -2.46 -4.41 9.72
N ASN A 6 -3.26 -3.36 9.50
CA ASN A 6 -3.20 -2.64 8.25
C ASN A 6 -1.92 -1.79 8.24
N ILE A 7 -1.17 -1.83 7.14
CA ILE A 7 -0.03 -0.93 6.95
C ILE A 7 -0.53 0.32 6.24
N VAL A 8 -0.25 1.49 6.80
CA VAL A 8 -0.63 2.77 6.21
C VAL A 8 0.62 3.48 5.72
N ILE A 9 0.64 3.82 4.43
CA ILE A 9 1.71 4.58 3.79
C ILE A 9 1.13 5.95 3.45
N GLU A 10 1.64 7.00 4.08
CA GLU A 10 1.25 8.37 3.77
C GLU A 10 1.99 8.85 2.52
N LEU A 11 1.25 9.40 1.58
CA LEU A 11 1.78 9.95 0.34
C LEU A 11 1.79 11.47 0.44
N GLU A 12 2.97 12.05 0.22
CA GLU A 12 3.14 13.51 0.14
C GLU A 12 2.58 14.07 -1.18
N ASN A 13 2.55 13.24 -2.23
CA ASN A 13 2.06 13.60 -3.55
C ASN A 13 0.76 12.86 -3.90
N LYS A 14 -0.10 13.56 -4.63
CA LYS A 14 -1.35 12.97 -5.15
C LYS A 14 -1.01 11.96 -6.25
N ILE A 15 -1.32 10.69 -6.01
CA ILE A 15 -1.18 9.65 -7.03
C ILE A 15 -2.52 9.47 -7.73
N THR A 16 -2.50 9.57 -9.06
CA THR A 16 -3.68 9.42 -9.92
C THR A 16 -3.73 8.08 -10.67
N ASN A 17 -2.66 7.27 -10.61
CA ASN A 17 -2.56 6.01 -11.35
C ASN A 17 -2.15 4.83 -10.44
N TYR A 18 -2.62 3.62 -10.76
CA TYR A 18 -2.32 2.40 -10.01
C TYR A 18 -0.86 1.97 -10.12
N ASP A 19 -0.20 2.22 -11.25
CA ASP A 19 1.24 1.90 -11.42
C ASP A 19 2.13 2.76 -10.51
N ASP A 20 1.81 4.04 -10.34
CA ASP A 20 2.50 4.94 -9.43
C ASP A 20 2.27 4.50 -7.97
N LEU A 21 1.06 4.04 -7.65
CA LEU A 21 0.71 3.52 -6.33
C LEU A 21 1.55 2.28 -5.99
N ILE A 22 1.68 1.33 -6.92
CA ILE A 22 2.52 0.13 -6.76
C ILE A 22 4.00 0.52 -6.61
N THR A 23 4.44 1.50 -7.39
CA THR A 23 5.81 2.02 -7.34
C THR A 23 6.13 2.58 -5.96
N GLU A 24 5.25 3.41 -5.40
CA GLU A 24 5.45 3.98 -4.06
C GLU A 24 5.39 2.93 -2.95
N ILE A 25 4.52 1.92 -3.05
CA ILE A 25 4.52 0.77 -2.12
C ILE A 25 5.87 0.05 -2.16
N THR A 26 6.36 -0.26 -3.37
CA THR A 26 7.60 -1.01 -3.55
C THR A 26 8.79 -0.21 -3.01
N LYS A 27 8.90 1.07 -3.34
CA LYS A 27 9.92 1.98 -2.80
C LYS A 27 9.87 2.10 -1.28
N TYR A 28 8.68 2.17 -0.69
CA TYR A 28 8.50 2.25 0.75
C TYR A 28 9.11 1.04 1.45
N PHE A 29 8.82 -0.18 0.98
CA PHE A 29 9.38 -1.40 1.57
C PHE A 29 10.86 -1.61 1.23
N GLU A 30 11.30 -1.23 0.04
CA GLU A 30 12.71 -1.26 -0.33
C GLU A 30 13.56 -0.37 0.58
N LYS A 31 13.09 0.84 0.90
CA LYS A 31 13.73 1.74 1.88
C LYS A 31 13.78 1.14 3.29
N GLN A 32 12.85 0.27 3.64
CA GLN A 32 12.82 -0.44 4.93
C GLN A 32 13.61 -1.76 4.90
N GLY A 33 14.26 -2.12 3.79
CA GLY A 33 14.93 -3.41 3.63
C GLY A 33 13.97 -4.61 3.68
N THR A 34 12.68 -4.38 3.41
CA THR A 34 11.65 -5.40 3.45
C THR A 34 11.36 -5.91 2.04
N ASN A 35 11.31 -7.23 1.86
CA ASN A 35 11.00 -7.83 0.57
C ASN A 35 9.49 -7.65 0.26
N CYS A 36 9.20 -6.87 -0.78
CA CYS A 36 7.87 -6.63 -1.31
C CYS A 36 7.79 -7.16 -2.74
N LYS A 37 6.82 -8.04 -3.00
CA LYS A 37 6.54 -8.54 -4.35
C LYS A 37 5.15 -8.10 -4.78
N VAL A 38 5.03 -7.65 -6.02
CA VAL A 38 3.73 -7.32 -6.60
C VAL A 38 3.09 -8.60 -7.09
N ILE A 39 1.92 -8.94 -6.55
CA ILE A 39 1.16 -10.14 -6.92
C ILE A 39 0.17 -9.80 -8.05
N GLU A 40 -0.53 -8.67 -7.93
CA GLU A 40 -1.59 -8.30 -8.86
C GLU A 40 -1.56 -6.79 -9.14
N ARG A 41 -1.68 -6.44 -10.42
CA ARG A 41 -1.75 -5.06 -10.93
C ARG A 41 -3.13 -4.76 -11.52
N SER A 42 -4.18 -5.02 -10.75
CA SER A 42 -5.57 -4.76 -11.15
C SER A 42 -6.10 -3.48 -10.49
N SER A 43 -7.40 -3.23 -10.62
CA SER A 43 -8.09 -2.09 -9.97
C SER A 43 -7.93 -2.06 -8.45
N ILE A 44 -7.60 -3.19 -7.83
CA ILE A 44 -7.19 -3.30 -6.43
C ILE A 44 -5.84 -4.01 -6.40
N PRO A 45 -4.71 -3.29 -6.39
CA PRO A 45 -3.40 -3.90 -6.44
C PRO A 45 -3.15 -4.80 -5.23
N MET A 46 -2.41 -5.89 -5.42
CA MET A 46 -2.03 -6.80 -4.35
C MET A 46 -0.51 -6.96 -4.27
N VAL A 47 0.02 -6.95 -3.05
CA VAL A 47 1.45 -7.10 -2.76
C VAL A 47 1.69 -8.16 -1.69
N GLU A 48 2.73 -8.97 -1.83
CA GLU A 48 3.25 -9.87 -0.81
C GLU A 48 4.37 -9.17 -0.07
N VAL A 49 4.23 -9.04 1.25
CA VAL A 49 5.26 -8.45 2.12
C VAL A 49 5.55 -9.48 3.21
N ASN A 50 6.80 -9.95 3.29
CA ASN A 50 7.23 -10.98 4.25
C ASN A 50 6.35 -12.24 4.26
N GLY A 51 5.86 -12.67 3.09
CA GLY A 51 5.00 -13.87 2.95
C GLY A 51 3.54 -13.67 3.37
N ILE A 52 3.11 -12.42 3.58
CA ILE A 52 1.71 -12.04 3.82
C ILE A 52 1.22 -11.23 2.63
N ASN A 53 0.08 -11.62 2.07
CA ASN A 53 -0.56 -10.90 0.98
C ASN A 53 -1.39 -9.75 1.53
N TYR A 54 -1.26 -8.58 0.93
CA TYR A 54 -2.01 -7.38 1.25
C TYR A 54 -2.69 -6.83 0.00
N SER A 55 -3.94 -6.38 0.15
CA SER A 55 -4.61 -5.56 -0.86
C SER A 55 -4.37 -4.08 -0.58
N ALA A 56 -3.96 -3.35 -1.61
CA ALA A 56 -3.67 -1.94 -1.54
C ALA A 56 -4.90 -1.11 -1.89
N ILE A 57 -5.31 -0.26 -0.96
CA ILE A 57 -6.47 0.62 -1.11
C ILE A 57 -6.00 2.06 -0.96
N GLN A 58 -6.22 2.85 -1.99
CA GLN A 58 -6.03 4.29 -1.92
C GLN A 58 -7.15 4.90 -1.09
N ASN A 59 -6.78 5.64 -0.04
CA ASN A 59 -7.70 6.41 0.78
C ASN A 59 -7.30 7.87 0.75
N SER A 60 -8.23 8.76 0.42
CA SER A 60 -7.98 10.20 0.41
C SER A 60 -8.66 10.80 1.63
N LYS A 61 -7.87 11.27 2.62
CA LYS A 61 -8.45 12.05 3.71
C LYS A 61 -8.62 13.49 3.25
N LEU A 62 -9.86 13.88 3.00
CA LEU A 62 -10.25 15.28 2.80
C LEU A 62 -10.23 15.99 4.17
N GLY A 63 -9.05 16.46 4.58
CA GLY A 63 -8.87 17.39 5.70
C GLY A 63 -8.67 18.83 5.22
N ALA A 64 -8.94 19.80 6.08
CA ALA A 64 -9.16 21.21 5.75
C ALA A 64 -7.98 21.97 5.11
N PHE A 65 -6.76 21.43 4.97
CA PHE A 65 -5.64 22.21 4.46
C PHE A 65 -4.60 21.53 3.56
N VAL A 66 -4.56 20.19 3.45
CA VAL A 66 -3.71 19.50 2.45
C VAL A 66 -4.36 18.15 2.20
N GLY A 67 -4.67 17.82 0.94
CA GLY A 67 -5.24 16.53 0.58
C GLY A 67 -4.20 15.42 0.71
N ILE A 68 -3.92 14.97 1.93
CA ILE A 68 -2.98 13.87 2.18
C ILE A 68 -3.64 12.59 1.67
N GLN A 69 -2.97 11.94 0.72
CA GLN A 69 -3.38 10.66 0.21
C GLN A 69 -2.67 9.56 1.00
N GLN A 70 -3.37 8.48 1.30
CA GLN A 70 -2.82 7.35 2.04
C GLN A 70 -3.04 6.07 1.23
N ILE A 71 -2.07 5.17 1.26
CA ILE A 71 -2.23 3.79 0.79
C ILE A 71 -2.41 2.91 2.02
N VAL A 72 -3.54 2.23 2.10
CA VAL A 72 -3.84 1.28 3.16
C VAL A 72 -3.67 -0.13 2.60
N LEU A 73 -2.66 -0.84 3.09
CA LEU A 73 -2.43 -2.25 2.81
C LEU A 73 -3.22 -3.07 3.84
N LYS A 74 -4.28 -3.73 3.39
CA LYS A 74 -5.09 -4.61 4.23
C LYS A 74 -4.65 -6.05 4.03
N PRO A 75 -4.34 -6.80 5.11
CA PRO A 75 -3.97 -8.19 4.96
C PRO A 75 -5.13 -8.98 4.36
N CYS A 76 -4.87 -9.71 3.28
CA CYS A 76 -5.82 -10.65 2.72
C CYS A 76 -5.99 -11.77 3.74
N LYS A 77 -7.22 -12.00 4.22
CA LYS A 77 -7.49 -13.19 5.02
C LYS A 77 -7.12 -14.40 4.16
N LYS A 78 -6.14 -15.19 4.59
CA LYS A 78 -5.98 -16.56 4.11
C LYS A 78 -7.33 -17.24 4.36
N PHE A 79 -7.99 -17.67 3.28
CA PHE A 79 -9.13 -18.57 3.35
C PHE A 79 -8.65 -19.92 3.89
#